data_AF-A0A5K1E0E3-F1
#
_entry.id   AF-A0A5K1E0E3-F1
#
_cell.length_a   1.000
_cell.length_b   1.000
_cell.length_c   1.000
_cell.angle_alpha   90.00
_cell.angle_beta   90.00
_cell.angle_gamma   90.00
#
_symmetry.space_group_name_H-M   'P 1'
#
loop_
_entity.id
_entity.type
_entity.pdbx_description
1 polymer ?
#
loop_
_entity_poly.entity_id
_entity_poly.type
_entity_poly.pdbx_seq_one_letter_code
_entity_poly.pdbx_strand_id
1 'polypeptide(L)' 'MFAELQMLTPMVPTREVYFVRCCKQQAADSWAIVDVSIDRANDNADVKCRKRPSGCLIQDKANGHSK' A
#
# COMPACT_ATOMS: atom_id res chain seq x y z
N MET A 1 -8.17 4.35 1.01
CA MET A 1 -7.40 4.66 -0.22
C MET A 1 -7.83 3.71 -1.33
N PHE A 2 -7.86 4.18 -2.57
CA PHE A 2 -8.05 3.38 -3.79
C PHE A 2 -6.76 3.42 -4.61
N ALA A 3 -6.39 2.32 -5.25
CA ALA A 3 -5.29 2.29 -6.22
C ALA A 3 -5.57 1.30 -7.35
N GLU A 4 -5.03 1.65 -8.53
CA GLU A 4 -4.96 0.79 -9.70
C GLU A 4 -3.54 0.26 -9.86
N LEU A 5 -3.37 -1.06 -9.79
CA LEU A 5 -2.10 -1.72 -9.96
C LEU A 5 -1.94 -2.18 -11.40
N GLN A 6 -1.06 -1.48 -12.12
CA GLN A 6 -0.59 -1.85 -13.46
C GLN A 6 0.40 -3.01 -13.35
N MET A 7 0.24 -4.02 -14.21
CA MET A 7 1.16 -5.14 -14.27
C MET A 7 2.24 -4.89 -15.33
N LEU A 8 3.44 -5.41 -15.11
CA LEU A 8 4.56 -5.22 -16.03
C LEU A 8 4.30 -5.79 -17.43
N THR A 9 3.41 -6.78 -17.53
CA THR A 9 2.99 -7.40 -18.78
C THR A 9 1.66 -6.80 -19.24
N PRO A 10 1.58 -6.17 -20.43
CA PRO A 10 0.39 -5.48 -20.92
C PRO A 10 -0.86 -6.38 -21.10
N MET A 11 -0.66 -7.69 -21.23
CA MET A 11 -1.73 -8.68 -21.39
C MET A 11 -2.43 -9.04 -20.07
N VAL A 12 -1.90 -8.58 -18.93
CA VAL A 12 -2.53 -8.79 -17.62
C VAL A 12 -3.31 -7.53 -17.27
N PRO A 13 -4.64 -7.63 -17.03
CA PRO A 13 -5.45 -6.46 -16.75
C PRO A 13 -5.05 -5.80 -15.43
N THR A 14 -5.24 -4.49 -15.38
CA THR A 14 -5.10 -3.66 -14.18
C THR A 14 -5.95 -4.21 -13.05
N ARG A 15 -5.43 -4.15 -11.82
CA ARG A 15 -6.16 -4.58 -10.62
C ARG A 15 -6.49 -3.39 -9.73
N GLU A 16 -7.76 -3.30 -9.35
CA GLU A 16 -8.24 -2.32 -8.39
C GLU A 16 -8.10 -2.85 -6.97
N VAL A 17 -7.55 -2.05 -6.05
CA VAL A 17 -7.43 -2.40 -4.63
C VAL A 17 -7.89 -1.25 -3.73
N TYR A 18 -8.59 -1.62 -2.66
CA TYR A 18 -8.99 -0.72 -1.59
C TYR A 18 -8.23 -1.09 -0.31
N PHE A 19 -7.61 -0.10 0.32
CA PHE A 19 -6.80 -0.31 1.52
C PHE A 19 -6.78 0.93 2.43
N VAL A 20 -6.45 0.70 3.69
CA VAL A 20 -6.10 1.76 4.65
C VAL A 20 -4.58 1.84 4.72
N ARG A 21 -4.05 3.07 4.69
CA ARG A 21 -2.64 3.37 4.92
C ARG A 21 -2.48 4.04 6.28
N CYS A 22 -1.63 3.48 7.13
CA CYS A 22 -1.20 4.10 8.36
C CYS A 22 0.25 4.57 8.20
N CYS A 23 0.52 5.82 8.55
CA CYS A 23 1.86 6.39 8.62
C CYS A 23 2.15 6.77 10.06
N LYS A 24 3.22 6.24 10.64
CA LYS A 24 3.59 6.54 12.02
C LYS A 24 5.09 6.73 12.14
N GLN A 25 5.52 7.82 12.77
CA GLN A 25 6.90 7.99 13.20
C GLN A 25 7.17 7.01 14.35
N GLN A 26 8.05 6.03 14.12
CA GLN A 26 8.36 5.00 15.11
C GLN A 26 9.51 5.45 16.03
N ALA A 27 10.44 6.24 15.49
CA ALA A 27 11.50 6.93 16.22
C ALA A 27 11.82 8.26 15.55
N ALA A 28 12.67 9.09 16.16
CA ALA A 28 13.02 10.41 15.62
C ALA A 28 13.48 10.37 14.15
N ASP A 29 14.21 9.33 13.74
CA ASP A 29 14.80 9.13 12.42
C ASP A 29 14.05 8.09 11.55
N SER A 30 12.88 7.60 11.96
CA SER A 30 12.21 6.52 11.22
C SER A 30 10.69 6.59 11.19
N TRP A 31 10.14 6.23 10.03
CA TRP A 31 8.72 6.18 9.74
C TRP A 31 8.32 4.78 9.27
N ALA A 32 7.20 4.29 9.79
CA ALA A 32 6.56 3.09 9.31
C ALA A 32 5.33 3.47 8.47
N ILE A 33 5.27 2.93 7.25
CA ILE A 33 4.09 3.00 6.39
C ILE A 33 3.55 1.59 6.23
N VAL A 34 2.28 1.39 6.58
CA VAL A 34 1.61 0.10 6.49
C VAL A 34 0.29 0.23 5.74
N ASP A 35 0.11 -0.62 4.74
CA ASP A 35 -1.08 -0.77 3.93
C ASP A 35 -1.78 -2.09 4.26
N VAL A 36 -3.06 -2.03 4.57
CA VAL A 36 -3.91 -3.20 4.80
C VAL A 36 -5.15 -3.09 3.94
N SER A 37 -5.38 -4.08 3.07
CA SER A 37 -6.60 -4.14 2.26
C SER A 37 -7.84 -4.26 3.15
N ILE A 38 -8.90 -3.56 2.74
CA ILE A 38 -10.21 -3.60 3.40
C ILE A 38 -11.21 -4.21 2.43
N ASP A 39 -12.13 -5.00 2.98
CA ASP A 39 -13.23 -5.54 2.22
C ASP A 39 -14.26 -4.41 2.02
N ARG A 40 -14.79 -4.26 0.80
CA ARG A 40 -15.88 -3.30 0.56
C ARG A 40 -17.13 -3.86 1.23
N ALA A 41 -17.71 -3.11 2.17
CA ALA A 41 -18.87 -3.51 2.97
C ALA A 41 -20.18 -3.73 2.19
N ASN A 42 -20.13 -3.78 0.86
CA ASN A 42 -21.29 -4.01 0.01
C ASN A 42 -21.03 -5.26 -0.83
N ASP A 43 -21.70 -6.35 -0.48
CA ASP A 43 -21.56 -7.72 -1.02
C ASP A 43 -21.73 -7.86 -2.55
N ASN A 44 -22.07 -6.78 -3.24
CA ASN A 44 -22.30 -6.75 -4.69
C ASN A 44 -21.15 -6.11 -5.50
N ALA A 45 -20.17 -5.50 -4.84
CA ALA A 45 -18.97 -5.00 -5.49
C ALA A 45 -17.88 -6.07 -5.43
N ASP A 46 -17.97 -7.03 -6.36
CA ASP A 46 -17.00 -8.06 -6.68
C ASP A 46 -15.56 -7.58 -6.34
N VAL A 47 -15.03 -7.98 -5.17
CA VAL A 47 -13.70 -7.56 -4.73
C VAL A 47 -12.70 -8.36 -5.56
N LYS A 48 -12.45 -7.91 -6.79
CA LYS A 48 -11.66 -8.65 -7.78
C LYS A 48 -10.21 -8.89 -7.36
N CYS A 49 -9.68 -8.09 -6.42
CA CYS A 49 -8.32 -8.24 -5.94
C CYS A 49 -8.13 -7.73 -4.50
N ARG A 50 -7.56 -8.57 -3.65
CA ARG A 50 -7.09 -8.21 -2.30
C ARG A 50 -5.56 -8.31 -2.24
N LYS A 51 -4.91 -7.24 -1.80
CA LYS A 51 -3.46 -7.23 -1.60
C LYS A 51 -3.14 -7.70 -0.16
N ARG A 52 -2.07 -8.48 0.01
CA ARG A 52 -1.57 -8.85 1.34
C ARG A 52 -1.08 -7.60 2.08
N PRO A 53 -1.13 -7.57 3.43
CA PRO A 53 -0.53 -6.48 4.19
C PRO A 53 0.90 -6.19 3.70
N SER A 54 1.18 -4.92 3.46
CA SER A 54 2.45 -4.49 2.88
C SER A 54 2.84 -3.13 3.42
N GLY A 55 4.07 -2.73 3.20
CA GLY A 55 4.53 -1.44 3.70
C GLY A 55 6.03 -1.28 3.51
N CYS A 56 6.56 -0.20 4.08
CA CYS A 56 7.98 0.02 4.21
C CYS A 56 8.31 0.72 5.53
N LEU A 57 9.54 0.52 5.98
CA LEU A 57 10.17 1.38 6.97
C LEU A 57 11.05 2.35 6.20
N ILE A 58 10.87 3.64 6.43
CA ILE A 58 11.72 4.69 5.90
C ILE A 58 12.61 5.13 7.04
N GLN A 59 13.91 4.93 6.91
CA GLN A 59 14.89 5.41 7.86
C GLN A 59 15.68 6.57 7.25
N ASP A 60 15.65 7.72 7.91
CA ASP A 60 16.45 8.87 7.55
C ASP A 60 17.95 8.55 7.70
N LYS A 61 18.75 9.06 6.77
CA LYS A 61 20.20 8.93 6.73
C LYS A 61 20.79 10.32 6.53
N ALA A 62 22.07 10.45 6.89
CA ALA A 62 22.79 11.69 6.65
C ALA A 62 22.74 12.10 5.16
N ASN A 63 22.84 13.40 4.92
CA ASN A 63 22.89 14.00 3.58
C ASN A 63 21.57 13.91 2.78
N GLY A 64 20.42 13.81 3.46
CA GLY A 64 19.10 13.85 2.81
C GLY A 64 18.72 12.57 2.07
N HIS A 65 19.35 11.45 2.43
CA HIS A 65 19.04 10.12 1.88
C HIS A 65 18.17 9.33 2.85
N SER A 66 17.48 8.30 2.35
CA SER A 66 16.75 7.36 3.20
C SER A 66 16.93 5.92 2.71
N LYS A 67 16.77 4.97 3.63
CA LYS A 67 16.69 3.53 3.35
C LYS A 67 15.28 3.04 3.59
#